data_AF-A0A1C6RDV0-F1
#
_entry.id   AF-A0A1C6RDV0-F1
#
_cell.length_a   1.000
_cell.length_b   1.000
_cell.length_c   1.000
_cell.angle_alpha   90.00
_cell.angle_beta   90.00
_cell.angle_gamma   90.00
#
_symmetry.space_group_name_H-M   'P 1'
#
loop_
_entity.id
_entity.type
_entity.pdbx_description
1 polymer ?
#
loop_
_entity_poly.entity_id
_entity_poly.type
_entity_poly.pdbx_seq_one_letter_code
_entity_poly.pdbx_strand_id
1 'polypeptide(L)'
;MRRRTARKYIPPQHGAWAMLLVPWLAGVLVAGFRWLHLPLLVAWLAGYARLRRERALVNDLASVVQNCVMVLVAATVTGAEISQATLAFVAVLRYFTGTVLYVKTMIRERDNPAFHRLSVIYHVLAFAGAASLGVTLAVVFAVLLARAAALPRYRLAPKHVGIVEIGTSALVLLAAVTA
;
A
#
# COMPACT_ATOMS: atom_id res chain seq x y z
N MET A 1 24.75 21.63 7.13
CA MET A 1 24.13 20.28 7.13
C MET A 1 22.59 20.33 7.28
N ARG A 2 21.87 21.21 6.56
CA ARG A 2 20.43 21.53 6.78
C ARG A 2 19.56 21.38 5.51
N ARG A 3 19.99 20.59 4.51
CA ARG A 3 19.33 20.46 3.18
C ARG A 3 18.55 19.16 2.95
N ARG A 4 18.58 18.19 3.88
CA ARG A 4 17.95 16.86 3.68
C ARG A 4 16.44 16.80 4.03
N THR A 5 15.90 17.75 4.78
CA THR A 5 14.48 17.73 5.21
C THR A 5 13.51 18.38 4.22
N ALA A 6 13.94 19.42 3.49
CA ALA A 6 13.09 20.13 2.52
C ALA A 6 12.66 19.26 1.32
N ARG A 7 13.53 18.32 0.90
CA ARG A 7 13.25 17.37 -0.20
C ARG A 7 12.17 16.34 0.13
N LYS A 8 11.73 16.25 1.40
CA LYS A 8 10.65 15.36 1.84
C LYS A 8 9.25 15.97 1.63
N TYR A 9 9.17 17.29 1.43
CA TYR A 9 7.92 18.04 1.35
C TYR A 9 7.62 18.63 -0.04
N ILE A 10 8.62 18.72 -0.92
CA ILE A 10 8.47 19.22 -2.28
C ILE A 10 8.25 18.01 -3.21
N PRO A 11 7.09 17.91 -3.90
CA PRO A 11 6.86 16.88 -4.92
C PRO A 11 7.96 16.97 -6.00
N PRO A 12 8.70 15.88 -6.30
CA PRO A 12 9.60 15.85 -7.46
C PRO A 12 8.86 15.75 -8.79
N GLN A 13 7.52 15.73 -8.75
CA GLN A 13 6.64 15.52 -9.88
C GLN A 13 5.85 16.80 -10.16
N HIS A 14 6.26 17.49 -11.23
CA HIS A 14 5.72 18.79 -11.66
C HIS A 14 4.19 18.78 -11.82
N GLY A 15 3.60 17.64 -12.22
CA GLY A 15 2.14 17.47 -12.35
C GLY A 15 1.35 17.58 -11.04
N ALA A 16 1.96 17.29 -9.89
CA ALA A 16 1.28 17.46 -8.59
C ALA A 16 1.06 18.94 -8.24
N TRP A 17 1.93 19.84 -8.73
CA TRP A 17 1.76 21.28 -8.55
C TRP A 17 0.59 21.80 -9.39
N ALA A 18 0.45 21.32 -10.63
CA ALA A 18 -0.69 21.65 -11.48
C ALA A 18 -2.01 21.20 -10.82
N MET A 19 -2.08 19.95 -10.33
CA MET A 19 -3.28 19.44 -9.66
C MET A 19 -3.65 20.21 -8.36
N LEU A 20 -2.70 20.87 -7.71
CA LEU A 20 -2.95 21.65 -6.49
C LEU A 20 -3.28 23.11 -6.77
N LEU A 21 -2.54 23.72 -7.69
CA LEU A 21 -2.63 25.14 -7.98
C LEU A 21 -3.77 25.42 -8.95
N VAL A 22 -4.05 24.53 -9.92
CA VAL A 22 -5.11 24.77 -10.93
C VAL A 22 -6.50 24.88 -10.30
N PRO A 23 -6.96 24.01 -9.39
CA PRO A 23 -8.28 24.18 -8.77
C PRO A 23 -8.37 25.44 -7.91
N TRP A 24 -7.30 25.79 -7.21
CA TRP A 24 -7.26 27.02 -6.40
C TRP A 24 -7.27 28.27 -7.29
N LEU A 25 -6.44 28.29 -8.34
CA LEU A 25 -6.39 29.38 -9.32
C LEU A 25 -7.74 29.53 -10.03
N ALA A 26 -8.35 28.43 -10.48
CA ALA A 26 -9.68 28.45 -11.07
C ALA A 26 -10.72 29.04 -10.11
N GLY A 27 -10.71 28.64 -8.84
CA GLY A 27 -11.59 29.20 -7.81
C GLY A 27 -11.36 30.71 -7.59
N VAL A 28 -10.11 31.16 -7.55
CA VAL A 28 -9.76 32.59 -7.40
C VAL A 28 -10.17 33.41 -8.62
N LEU A 29 -9.96 32.88 -9.82
CA LEU A 29 -10.28 33.57 -11.08
C LEU A 29 -11.80 33.69 -11.29
N VAL A 30 -12.57 32.68 -10.86
CA VAL A 30 -14.04 32.69 -10.97
C VAL A 30 -14.69 33.54 -9.87
N ALA A 31 -14.20 33.46 -8.62
CA ALA A 31 -14.82 34.13 -7.47
C ALA A 31 -14.25 35.54 -7.17
N GLY A 32 -13.18 35.94 -7.87
CA GLY A 32 -12.43 37.17 -7.60
C GLY A 32 -11.44 37.03 -6.43
N PHE A 33 -10.29 37.70 -6.53
CA PHE A 33 -9.26 37.61 -5.50
C PHE A 33 -9.66 38.36 -4.22
N ARG A 34 -9.55 37.66 -3.09
CA ARG A 34 -9.69 38.20 -1.72
C ARG A 34 -8.48 37.79 -0.89
N TRP A 35 -8.06 38.64 0.04
CA TRP A 35 -6.91 38.36 0.92
C TRP A 35 -7.02 37.02 1.68
N LEU A 36 -8.25 36.54 1.92
CA LEU A 36 -8.51 35.26 2.58
C LEU A 36 -8.07 34.03 1.75
N HIS A 37 -7.91 34.14 0.43
CA HIS A 37 -7.43 33.05 -0.42
C HIS A 37 -5.97 32.67 -0.13
N LEU A 38 -5.16 33.60 0.40
CA LEU A 38 -3.76 33.36 0.75
C LEU A 38 -3.60 32.43 1.96
N PRO A 39 -4.18 32.68 3.15
CA PRO A 39 -4.13 31.74 4.26
C PRO A 39 -4.84 30.41 3.92
N LEU A 40 -5.89 30.44 3.10
CA LEU A 40 -6.53 29.23 2.56
C LEU A 40 -5.57 28.41 1.68
N LEU A 41 -4.78 29.05 0.81
CA LEU A 41 -3.76 28.37 0.01
C LEU A 41 -2.68 27.78 0.91
N VAL A 42 -2.20 28.51 1.91
CA VAL A 42 -1.19 28.01 2.85
C VAL A 42 -1.74 26.84 3.65
N ALA A 43 -2.96 26.92 4.17
CA ALA A 43 -3.65 25.84 4.87
C ALA A 43 -3.88 24.63 3.94
N TRP A 44 -4.25 24.85 2.69
CA TRP A 44 -4.43 23.83 1.66
C TRP A 44 -3.12 23.11 1.32
N LEU A 45 -2.03 23.85 1.12
CA LEU A 45 -0.71 23.28 0.85
C LEU A 45 -0.15 22.54 2.08
N ALA A 46 -0.34 23.09 3.28
CA ALA A 46 0.04 22.43 4.54
C ALA A 46 -0.78 21.15 4.78
N GLY A 47 -2.08 21.19 4.49
CA GLY A 47 -2.99 20.05 4.51
C GLY A 47 -2.57 18.99 3.50
N TYR A 48 -2.30 19.39 2.25
CA TYR A 48 -1.77 18.48 1.23
C TYR A 48 -0.47 17.81 1.68
N ALA A 49 0.46 18.55 2.29
CA ALA A 49 1.73 18.01 2.75
C ALA A 49 1.58 17.00 3.91
N ARG A 50 0.64 17.25 4.84
CA ARG A 50 0.33 16.34 5.96
C ARG A 50 -0.43 15.10 5.48
N LEU A 51 -1.49 15.31 4.69
CA LEU A 51 -2.33 14.25 4.12
C LEU A 51 -1.62 13.46 3.02
N ARG A 52 -0.51 13.93 2.44
CA ARG A 52 0.26 13.18 1.43
C ARG A 52 0.74 11.83 1.95
N ARG A 53 1.04 11.74 3.25
CA ARG A 53 1.48 10.48 3.88
C ARG A 53 0.34 9.48 4.01
N GLU A 54 -0.84 9.96 4.42
CA GLU A 54 -2.03 9.13 4.56
C GLU A 54 -2.59 8.74 3.19
N ARG A 55 -2.69 9.69 2.25
CA ARG A 55 -3.04 9.43 0.84
C ARG A 55 -2.07 8.46 0.18
N ALA A 56 -0.77 8.50 0.48
CA ALA A 56 0.13 7.51 -0.11
C ALA A 56 -0.23 6.08 0.31
N LEU A 57 -0.58 5.84 1.59
CA LEU A 57 -1.05 4.51 2.02
C LEU A 57 -2.42 4.18 1.45
N VAL A 58 -3.37 5.10 1.53
CA VAL A 58 -4.72 4.89 0.99
C VAL A 58 -4.68 4.63 -0.53
N ASN A 59 -3.86 5.37 -1.27
CA ASN A 59 -3.69 5.18 -2.72
C ASN A 59 -3.01 3.83 -3.03
N ASP A 60 -1.96 3.46 -2.29
CA ASP A 60 -1.31 2.15 -2.47
C ASP A 60 -2.34 1.01 -2.24
N LEU A 61 -3.17 1.12 -1.20
CA LEU A 61 -4.22 0.15 -0.89
C LEU A 61 -5.36 0.16 -1.92
N ALA A 62 -5.78 1.32 -2.39
CA ALA A 62 -6.80 1.45 -3.43
C ALA A 62 -6.33 0.80 -4.75
N SER A 63 -5.07 1.02 -5.13
CA SER A 63 -4.46 0.36 -6.28
C SER A 63 -4.37 -1.17 -6.08
N VAL A 64 -4.07 -1.63 -4.87
CA VAL A 64 -4.09 -3.08 -4.56
C VAL A 64 -5.49 -3.66 -4.75
N VAL A 65 -6.53 -3.03 -4.18
CA VAL A 65 -7.92 -3.47 -4.34
C VAL A 65 -8.30 -3.52 -5.82
N GLN A 66 -8.05 -2.42 -6.55
CA GLN A 66 -8.34 -2.33 -7.98
C GLN A 66 -7.64 -3.43 -8.78
N ASN A 67 -6.37 -3.70 -8.51
CA ASN A 67 -5.62 -4.75 -9.21
C ASN A 67 -6.13 -6.15 -8.86
N CYS A 68 -6.50 -6.40 -7.59
CA CYS A 68 -7.00 -7.71 -7.18
C CYS A 68 -8.38 -8.04 -7.78
N VAL A 69 -9.22 -7.03 -8.06
CA VAL A 69 -10.51 -7.23 -8.74
C VAL A 69 -10.35 -7.93 -10.11
N MET A 70 -9.19 -7.79 -10.76
CA MET A 70 -8.87 -8.51 -12.00
C MET A 70 -9.00 -10.03 -11.86
N VAL A 71 -8.78 -10.61 -10.66
CA VAL A 71 -8.98 -12.05 -10.40
C VAL A 71 -10.43 -12.44 -10.67
N LEU A 72 -11.38 -11.64 -10.21
CA LEU A 72 -12.81 -11.89 -10.41
C LEU A 72 -13.20 -11.68 -11.88
N VAL A 73 -12.66 -10.65 -12.53
CA VAL A 73 -12.89 -10.40 -13.97
C VAL A 73 -12.34 -11.56 -14.83
N ALA A 74 -11.17 -12.09 -14.51
CA ALA A 74 -10.61 -13.25 -15.20
C ALA A 74 -11.45 -14.51 -15.00
N ALA A 75 -12.04 -14.69 -13.81
CA ALA A 75 -12.94 -15.80 -13.52
C ALA A 75 -14.21 -15.75 -14.37
N THR A 76 -14.79 -14.56 -14.62
CA THR A 76 -15.99 -14.45 -15.47
C THR A 76 -15.72 -14.80 -16.94
N VAL A 77 -14.50 -14.55 -17.43
CA VAL A 77 -14.10 -14.89 -18.81
C VAL A 77 -13.90 -16.39 -18.98
N THR A 78 -13.34 -17.05 -17.96
CA THR A 78 -13.01 -18.48 -18.00
C THR A 78 -14.15 -19.39 -17.56
N GLY A 79 -15.21 -18.83 -16.96
CA GLY A 79 -16.28 -19.61 -16.35
C GLY A 79 -15.84 -20.35 -15.09
N ALA A 80 -14.79 -19.85 -14.41
CA ALA A 80 -14.28 -20.45 -13.19
C ALA A 80 -15.32 -20.43 -12.07
N GLU A 81 -15.24 -21.41 -11.16
CA GLU A 81 -16.16 -21.50 -10.04
C GLU A 81 -16.04 -20.27 -9.13
N ILE A 82 -17.18 -19.73 -8.69
CA ILE A 82 -17.23 -18.51 -7.85
C ILE A 82 -16.49 -18.72 -6.53
N SER A 83 -16.55 -19.91 -5.94
CA SER A 83 -15.88 -20.22 -4.67
C SER A 83 -14.35 -20.13 -4.81
N GLN A 84 -13.79 -20.76 -5.85
CA GLN A 84 -12.36 -20.73 -6.18
C GLN A 84 -11.89 -19.31 -6.51
N ALA A 85 -12.64 -18.59 -7.35
CA ALA A 85 -12.32 -17.21 -7.70
C ALA A 85 -12.33 -16.28 -6.47
N THR A 86 -13.29 -16.49 -5.56
CA THR A 86 -13.40 -15.72 -4.31
C THR A 86 -12.24 -16.04 -3.37
N LEU A 87 -11.88 -17.32 -3.21
CA LEU A 87 -10.75 -17.75 -2.39
C LEU A 87 -9.44 -17.16 -2.90
N ALA A 88 -9.18 -17.25 -4.21
CA ALA A 88 -8.01 -16.67 -4.84
C ALA A 88 -7.96 -15.13 -4.70
N PHE A 89 -9.08 -14.45 -4.94
CA PHE A 89 -9.21 -13.01 -4.75
C PHE A 89 -8.88 -12.60 -3.31
N VAL A 90 -9.46 -13.28 -2.32
CA VAL A 90 -9.25 -12.99 -0.90
C VAL A 90 -7.80 -13.26 -0.49
N ALA A 91 -7.21 -14.36 -0.94
CA ALA A 91 -5.81 -14.70 -0.65
C ALA A 91 -4.85 -13.65 -1.22
N VAL A 92 -5.01 -13.28 -2.50
CA VAL A 92 -4.16 -12.31 -3.19
C VAL A 92 -4.34 -10.89 -2.63
N LEU A 93 -5.58 -10.48 -2.32
CA LEU A 93 -5.87 -9.19 -1.70
C LEU A 93 -5.23 -9.05 -0.32
N ARG A 94 -5.32 -10.11 0.50
CA ARG A 94 -4.68 -10.14 1.82
C ARG A 94 -3.17 -10.07 1.71
N TYR A 95 -2.59 -10.84 0.79
CA TYR A 95 -1.15 -10.82 0.55
C TYR A 95 -0.66 -9.42 0.16
N PHE A 96 -1.21 -8.81 -0.89
CA PHE A 96 -0.72 -7.53 -1.40
C PHE A 96 -0.93 -6.39 -0.40
N THR A 97 -2.05 -6.38 0.32
CA THR A 97 -2.29 -5.41 1.39
C THR A 97 -1.22 -5.53 2.49
N GLY A 98 -0.89 -6.76 2.91
CA GLY A 98 0.18 -7.02 3.87
C GLY A 98 1.56 -6.60 3.36
N THR A 99 1.85 -6.88 2.08
CA THR A 99 3.10 -6.46 1.42
C THR A 99 3.25 -4.94 1.35
N VAL A 100 2.18 -4.16 1.13
CA VAL A 100 2.27 -2.69 1.21
C VAL A 100 2.77 -2.23 2.58
N LEU A 101 2.22 -2.80 3.66
CA LEU A 101 2.64 -2.49 5.03
C LEU A 101 4.07 -2.96 5.29
N TYR A 102 4.41 -4.19 4.91
CA TYR A 102 5.73 -4.79 5.09
C TYR A 102 6.83 -4.05 4.30
N VAL A 103 6.63 -3.73 3.03
CA VAL A 103 7.63 -2.99 2.25
C VAL A 103 7.84 -1.58 2.83
N LYS A 104 6.79 -0.96 3.37
CA LYS A 104 6.92 0.30 4.11
C LYS A 104 7.78 0.13 5.35
N THR A 105 7.61 -0.92 6.15
CA THR A 105 8.49 -1.19 7.31
C THR A 105 9.92 -1.52 6.89
N MET A 106 10.16 -2.07 5.70
CA MET A 106 11.51 -2.37 5.23
C MET A 106 12.25 -1.15 4.66
N ILE A 107 11.53 -0.21 4.01
CA ILE A 107 12.15 0.87 3.21
C ILE A 107 11.86 2.26 3.77
N ARG A 108 10.59 2.71 3.75
CA ARG A 108 10.22 4.11 3.98
C ARG A 108 10.02 4.46 5.46
N GLU A 109 9.55 3.50 6.25
CA GLU A 109 9.15 3.61 7.65
C GLU A 109 10.00 2.67 8.54
N ARG A 110 11.27 2.48 8.17
CA ARG A 110 12.19 1.49 8.78
C ARG A 110 12.38 1.62 10.28
N ASP A 111 12.50 2.84 10.78
CA ASP A 111 12.73 3.10 12.20
C ASP A 111 11.43 3.45 12.95
N ASN A 112 10.27 3.17 12.35
CA ASN A 112 8.97 3.52 12.92
C ASN A 112 8.31 2.30 13.59
N PRO A 113 8.34 2.20 14.94
CA PRO A 113 7.81 1.04 15.65
C PRO A 113 6.29 0.89 15.51
N ALA A 114 5.56 1.99 15.27
CA ALA A 114 4.14 1.93 15.03
C ALA A 114 3.82 1.23 13.70
N PHE A 115 4.58 1.52 12.64
CA PHE A 115 4.43 0.85 11.35
C PHE A 115 4.83 -0.63 11.44
N HIS A 116 5.87 -0.96 12.20
CA HIS A 116 6.25 -2.35 12.44
C HIS A 116 5.12 -3.12 13.14
N ARG A 117 4.58 -2.57 14.24
CA ARG A 117 3.42 -3.17 14.94
C ARG A 117 2.21 -3.33 14.03
N LEU A 118 1.87 -2.29 13.25
CA LEU A 118 0.75 -2.35 12.31
C LEU A 118 0.93 -3.46 11.27
N SER A 119 2.14 -3.60 10.71
CA SER A 119 2.45 -4.66 9.76
C SER A 119 2.31 -6.04 10.40
N VAL A 120 2.88 -6.26 11.60
CA VAL A 120 2.79 -7.56 12.28
C VAL A 120 1.34 -7.89 12.67
N ILE A 121 0.59 -6.95 13.25
CA ILE A 121 -0.83 -7.15 13.60
C ILE A 121 -1.63 -7.56 12.36
N TYR A 122 -1.43 -6.85 11.24
CA TYR A 122 -2.08 -7.20 9.99
C TYR A 122 -1.74 -8.63 9.55
N HIS A 123 -0.46 -9.03 9.59
CA HIS A 123 -0.06 -10.38 9.16
C HIS A 123 -0.57 -11.47 10.11
N VAL A 124 -0.71 -11.19 11.41
CA VAL A 124 -1.35 -12.12 12.37
C VAL A 124 -2.82 -12.32 12.02
N LEU A 125 -3.56 -11.23 11.76
CA LEU A 125 -4.97 -11.31 11.35
C LEU A 125 -5.13 -12.00 10.00
N ALA A 126 -4.23 -11.71 9.05
CA ALA A 126 -4.22 -12.34 7.74
C ALA A 126 -3.93 -13.84 7.84
N PHE A 127 -3.00 -14.26 8.72
CA PHE A 127 -2.74 -15.67 9.01
C PHE A 127 -3.96 -16.35 9.63
N ALA A 128 -4.58 -15.76 10.66
CA ALA A 128 -5.79 -16.32 11.27
C ALA A 128 -6.92 -16.51 10.24
N GLY A 129 -7.16 -15.50 9.38
CA GLY A 129 -8.16 -15.58 8.31
C GLY A 129 -7.78 -16.49 7.14
N ALA A 130 -6.50 -16.82 6.95
CA ALA A 130 -6.04 -17.80 5.98
C ALA A 130 -6.15 -19.23 6.52
N ALA A 131 -5.86 -19.41 7.81
CA ALA A 131 -5.97 -20.69 8.50
C ALA A 131 -7.41 -21.23 8.50
N SER A 132 -8.42 -20.35 8.52
CA SER A 132 -9.82 -20.75 8.40
C SER A 132 -10.24 -21.12 6.96
N LEU A 133 -9.40 -20.86 5.95
CA LEU A 133 -9.71 -21.15 4.54
C LEU A 133 -9.03 -22.42 4.02
N GLY A 134 -7.94 -22.86 4.64
CA GLY A 134 -7.26 -24.10 4.25
C GLY A 134 -5.83 -24.19 4.78
N VAL A 135 -5.33 -25.41 4.91
CA VAL A 135 -3.97 -25.69 5.44
C VAL A 135 -2.89 -25.10 4.54
N THR A 136 -3.04 -25.20 3.22
CA THR A 136 -2.08 -24.63 2.25
C THR A 136 -1.93 -23.13 2.44
N LEU A 137 -3.05 -22.39 2.53
CA LEU A 137 -3.03 -20.95 2.80
C LEU A 137 -2.48 -20.65 4.20
N ALA A 138 -2.80 -21.45 5.21
CA ALA A 138 -2.26 -21.29 6.56
C ALA A 138 -0.72 -21.31 6.56
N VAL A 139 -0.13 -22.30 5.91
CA VAL A 139 1.35 -22.45 5.81
C VAL A 139 1.97 -21.25 5.10
N VAL A 140 1.40 -20.84 3.97
CA VAL A 140 1.88 -19.67 3.22
C VAL A 140 1.82 -18.40 4.07
N PHE A 141 0.69 -18.12 4.72
CA PHE A 141 0.54 -16.93 5.54
C PHE A 141 1.37 -16.98 6.83
N ALA A 142 1.70 -18.16 7.35
CA ALA A 142 2.68 -18.31 8.42
C ALA A 142 4.08 -17.88 7.98
N VAL A 143 4.49 -18.24 6.75
CA VAL A 143 5.76 -17.76 6.16
C VAL A 143 5.75 -16.23 6.00
N LEU A 144 4.64 -15.66 5.52
CA LEU A 144 4.49 -14.21 5.39
C LEU A 144 4.54 -13.48 6.74
N LEU A 145 3.93 -14.04 7.79
CA LEU A 145 4.00 -13.51 9.14
C LEU A 145 5.42 -13.59 9.70
N ALA A 146 6.09 -14.74 9.56
CA ALA A 146 7.47 -14.92 9.97
C ALA A 146 8.38 -13.91 9.27
N ARG A 147 8.22 -13.72 7.96
CA ARG A 147 8.91 -12.70 7.16
C ARG A 147 8.67 -11.30 7.72
N ALA A 148 7.41 -10.93 7.96
CA ALA A 148 7.04 -9.60 8.41
C ALA A 148 7.59 -9.26 9.81
N ALA A 149 7.69 -10.25 10.70
CA ALA A 149 8.23 -10.08 12.04
C ALA A 149 9.77 -10.15 12.07
N ALA A 150 10.39 -10.99 11.24
CA ALA A 150 11.81 -11.32 11.35
C ALA A 150 12.72 -10.52 10.42
N LEU A 151 12.28 -10.07 9.24
CA LEU A 151 13.15 -9.38 8.28
C LEU A 151 13.45 -7.90 8.58
N PRO A 152 12.56 -7.12 9.21
CA PRO A 152 12.84 -5.70 9.52
C PRO A 152 14.11 -5.47 10.35
N ARG A 153 14.47 -6.40 11.25
CA ARG A 153 15.72 -6.33 12.04
C ARG A 153 17.00 -6.42 11.20
N TYR A 154 16.95 -7.05 10.03
CA TYR A 154 18.14 -7.28 9.19
C TYR A 154 18.45 -6.14 8.21
N ARG A 155 17.63 -5.07 8.18
CA ARG A 155 17.88 -3.84 7.40
C ARG A 155 18.25 -4.09 5.93
N LEU A 156 17.64 -5.12 5.31
CA LEU A 156 17.94 -5.56 3.96
C LEU A 156 17.90 -4.40 2.94
N ALA A 157 18.77 -4.46 1.94
CA ALA A 157 18.74 -3.53 0.81
C ALA A 157 17.46 -3.73 -0.02
N PRO A 158 16.89 -2.68 -0.65
CA PRO A 158 15.65 -2.77 -1.42
C PRO A 158 15.65 -3.88 -2.48
N LYS A 159 16.80 -4.17 -3.11
CA LYS A 159 16.96 -5.27 -4.06
C LYS A 159 16.65 -6.65 -3.46
N HIS A 160 17.11 -6.91 -2.24
CA HIS A 160 16.88 -8.18 -1.56
C HIS A 160 15.44 -8.29 -1.07
N VAL A 161 14.85 -7.18 -0.62
CA VAL A 161 13.41 -7.12 -0.30
C VAL A 161 12.59 -7.49 -1.54
N GLY A 162 12.94 -6.92 -2.70
CA GLY A 162 12.28 -7.25 -3.97
C GLY A 162 12.38 -8.74 -4.34
N ILE A 163 13.55 -9.36 -4.18
CA ILE A 163 13.74 -10.81 -4.44
C ILE A 163 12.85 -11.65 -3.52
N VAL A 164 12.80 -11.31 -2.23
CA VAL A 164 11.92 -11.97 -1.26
C VAL A 164 10.46 -11.82 -1.68
N GLU A 165 10.02 -10.62 -2.08
CA GLU A 165 8.63 -10.40 -2.53
C GLU A 165 8.29 -11.19 -3.79
N ILE A 166 9.22 -11.36 -4.73
CA ILE A 166 8.99 -12.19 -5.93
C ILE A 166 8.74 -13.64 -5.50
N GLY A 167 9.60 -14.18 -4.63
CA GLY A 167 9.46 -15.54 -4.11
C GLY A 167 8.15 -15.77 -3.36
N THR A 168 7.78 -14.84 -2.46
CA THR A 168 6.51 -14.94 -1.73
C THR A 168 5.28 -14.73 -2.60
N SER A 169 5.37 -13.88 -3.64
CA SER A 169 4.27 -13.70 -4.60
C SER A 169 4.02 -14.98 -5.39
N ALA A 170 5.08 -15.65 -5.83
CA ALA A 170 4.98 -16.94 -6.52
C ALA A 170 4.37 -18.02 -5.60
N LEU A 171 4.79 -18.07 -4.34
CA LEU A 171 4.26 -19.01 -3.37
C LEU A 171 2.78 -18.75 -3.03
N VAL A 172 2.36 -17.49 -2.93
CA VAL A 172 0.92 -17.14 -2.77
C VAL A 172 0.13 -17.49 -4.02
N LEU A 173 0.66 -17.24 -5.21
CA LEU A 173 0.01 -17.63 -6.47
C LEU A 173 -0.23 -19.13 -6.52
N LEU A 174 0.80 -19.93 -6.24
CA LEU A 174 0.70 -21.39 -6.21
C LEU A 174 -0.31 -21.86 -5.17
N ALA A 175 -0.30 -21.29 -3.97
CA ALA A 175 -1.27 -21.63 -2.93
C ALA A 175 -2.70 -21.24 -3.32
N ALA A 176 -2.90 -20.07 -3.93
CA ALA A 176 -4.22 -19.60 -4.33
C ALA A 176 -4.88 -20.45 -5.43
N VAL A 177 -4.08 -21.13 -6.27
CA VAL A 177 -4.59 -22.01 -7.34
C VAL A 177 -4.67 -23.49 -6.94
N THR A 178 -4.14 -23.86 -5.77
CA THR A 178 -4.11 -25.26 -5.27
C THR A 178 -4.86 -25.47 -3.96
N ALA A 179 -5.38 -24.40 -3.36
CA ALA A 179 -6.14 -24.42 -2.11
C ALA A 179 -7.63 -24.66 -2.32
#